data_AF-A0A914SZI7-F1
#
_entry.id   AF-A0A914SZI7-F1
#
_cell.length_a   1.000
_cell.length_b   1.000
_cell.length_c   1.000
_cell.angle_alpha   90.00
_cell.angle_beta   90.00
_cell.angle_gamma   90.00
#
_symmetry.space_group_name_H-M   'P 1'
#
loop_
_entity.id
_entity.type
_entity.pdbx_description
1 polymer ?
#
loop_
_entity_poly.entity_id
_entity_poly.type
_entity_poly.pdbx_seq_one_letter_code
_entity_poly.pdbx_strand_id
1 'polypeptide(L)'
;MCGLQKFYQSCLYFGNNPKDLRVALWSYYLDYDELIRDAKDLLPSEPDKAFLIPMFHKARKIFKLFKSLNITMFELAYMSQIALWSCYDIFGISKTTQKIAEEMLEKASNEMHEYFLNQLRIPYYATRQAHLFKIVQYIDINVKSRKQMFLAKDIFNFGKNANDEDYFFNRYYKYIKNG
;
A
#
# COMPACT_ATOMS: atom_id res chain seq x y z
N MET A 1 6.20 3.60 -9.30
CA MET A 1 6.33 3.97 -7.88
C MET A 1 5.45 3.05 -7.03
N CYS A 2 6.00 2.31 -6.07
CA CYS A 2 5.26 1.29 -5.31
C CYS A 2 4.26 1.93 -4.33
N GLY A 3 3.21 1.20 -3.92
CA GLY A 3 2.17 1.72 -3.02
C GLY A 3 2.69 2.17 -1.64
N LEU A 4 3.73 1.50 -1.13
CA LEU A 4 4.39 1.85 0.13
C LEU A 4 5.02 3.25 0.08
N GLN A 5 5.71 3.57 -1.02
CA GLN A 5 6.34 4.88 -1.20
C GLN A 5 5.31 6.01 -1.22
N LYS A 6 4.16 5.81 -1.87
CA LYS A 6 3.07 6.80 -1.88
C LYS A 6 2.53 7.05 -0.48
N PHE A 7 2.33 5.99 0.31
CA PHE A 7 1.89 6.14 1.70
C PHE A 7 2.92 6.89 2.55
N TYR A 8 4.20 6.57 2.40
CA TYR A 8 5.26 7.29 3.11
C TYR A 8 5.31 8.77 2.73
N GLN A 9 5.31 9.09 1.42
CA GLN A 9 5.27 10.48 0.95
C GLN A 9 4.05 11.23 1.50
N SER A 10 2.89 10.58 1.53
CA SER A 10 1.67 11.17 2.11
C SER A 10 1.82 11.50 3.59
N CYS A 11 2.56 10.68 4.35
CA CYS A 11 2.87 10.96 5.75
C CYS A 11 3.83 12.15 5.90
N LEU A 12 4.76 12.34 4.95
CA LEU A 12 5.63 13.52 4.95
C LEU A 12 4.84 14.80 4.65
N TYR A 13 3.91 14.76 3.69
CA TYR A 13 3.10 15.94 3.32
C TYR A 13 2.01 16.29 4.35
N PHE A 14 1.28 15.30 4.84
CA PHE A 14 0.09 15.51 5.68
C PHE A 14 0.28 15.09 7.15
N GLY A 15 1.47 14.64 7.52
CA GLY A 15 1.76 14.12 8.84
C GLY A 15 1.17 12.73 9.10
N ASN A 16 1.45 12.23 10.31
CA ASN A 16 1.15 10.86 10.75
C ASN A 16 -0.17 10.72 11.52
N ASN A 17 -1.06 11.72 11.48
CA ASN A 17 -2.36 11.64 12.17
C ASN A 17 -3.23 10.54 11.53
N PRO A 18 -3.59 9.44 12.23
CA PRO A 18 -4.38 8.35 11.66
C PRO A 18 -5.82 8.71 11.32
N LYS A 19 -6.29 9.90 11.74
CA LYS A 19 -7.59 10.47 11.35
C LYS A 19 -7.53 11.23 10.02
N ASP A 20 -6.35 11.71 9.63
CA ASP A 20 -6.14 12.33 8.33
C ASP A 20 -5.81 11.23 7.32
N LEU A 21 -6.71 10.97 6.38
CA LEU A 21 -6.56 9.88 5.40
C LEU A 21 -6.31 10.41 3.98
N ARG A 22 -5.77 11.63 3.88
CA ARG A 22 -5.29 12.19 2.63
C ARG A 22 -4.01 11.49 2.17
N VAL A 23 -4.02 11.03 0.94
CA VAL A 23 -2.90 10.37 0.25
C VAL A 23 -2.42 11.27 -0.86
N ALA A 24 -1.13 11.63 -0.82
CA ALA A 24 -0.46 12.37 -1.87
C ALA A 24 -0.21 11.47 -3.09
N LEU A 25 -0.56 11.99 -4.25
CA LEU A 25 -0.41 11.40 -5.57
C LEU A 25 0.21 12.46 -6.49
N TRP A 26 1.55 12.51 -6.52
CA TRP A 26 2.30 13.52 -7.25
C TRP A 26 1.87 14.94 -6.84
N SER A 27 1.24 15.70 -7.74
CA SER A 27 0.78 17.09 -7.51
C SER A 27 -0.60 17.20 -6.87
N TYR A 28 -1.24 16.07 -6.59
CA TYR A 28 -2.61 16.00 -6.10
C TYR A 28 -2.70 15.19 -4.82
N TYR A 29 -3.83 15.27 -4.15
CA TYR A 29 -4.15 14.33 -3.08
C TYR A 29 -5.57 13.79 -3.23
N LEU A 30 -5.76 12.62 -2.63
CA LEU A 30 -7.03 11.93 -2.52
C LEU A 30 -7.33 11.69 -1.04
N ASP A 31 -8.52 12.03 -0.57
CA ASP A 31 -8.99 11.64 0.76
C ASP A 31 -9.79 10.33 0.69
N TYR A 32 -9.34 9.29 1.40
CA TYR A 32 -10.04 8.00 1.40
C TYR A 32 -11.46 8.07 1.97
N ASP A 33 -11.74 8.94 2.94
CA ASP A 33 -13.07 9.04 3.55
C ASP A 33 -14.04 9.74 2.59
N GLU A 34 -13.60 10.80 1.92
CA GLU A 34 -14.38 11.43 0.84
C GLU A 34 -14.61 10.44 -0.31
N LEU A 35 -13.55 9.75 -0.76
CA LEU A 35 -13.64 8.78 -1.85
C LEU A 35 -14.66 7.66 -1.54
N ILE A 36 -14.58 7.04 -0.37
CA ILE A 36 -15.48 5.93 0.00
C ILE A 36 -16.92 6.41 0.12
N ARG A 37 -17.15 7.60 0.70
CA ARG A 37 -18.48 8.18 0.84
C ARG A 37 -19.12 8.37 -0.53
N ASP A 38 -18.39 9.01 -1.43
CA ASP A 38 -18.95 9.43 -2.71
C ASP A 38 -18.96 8.30 -3.76
N ALA A 39 -18.10 7.28 -3.59
CA ALA A 39 -18.05 6.10 -4.48
C ALA A 39 -19.40 5.36 -4.58
N LYS A 40 -20.26 5.45 -3.56
CA LYS A 40 -21.60 4.83 -3.58
C LYS A 40 -22.51 5.43 -4.65
N ASP A 41 -22.39 6.74 -4.88
CA ASP A 41 -23.27 7.49 -5.76
C ASP A 41 -22.65 7.66 -7.16
N LEU A 42 -21.32 7.61 -7.26
CA LEU A 42 -20.59 7.86 -8.49
C LEU A 42 -20.28 6.62 -9.32
N LEU A 43 -20.21 5.46 -8.70
CA LEU A 43 -19.91 4.23 -9.43
C LEU A 43 -21.15 3.81 -10.22
N PRO A 44 -21.06 3.70 -11.56
CA PRO A 44 -22.23 3.63 -12.44
C PRO A 44 -22.93 2.27 -12.37
N SER A 45 -22.24 1.22 -11.93
CA SER A 45 -22.78 -0.13 -11.87
C SER A 45 -22.58 -0.76 -10.49
N GLU A 46 -23.54 -1.60 -10.07
CA GLU A 46 -23.42 -2.39 -8.84
C GLU A 46 -22.18 -3.30 -8.82
N PRO A 47 -21.75 -3.92 -9.96
CA PRO A 47 -20.46 -4.58 -10.04
C PRO A 47 -19.27 -3.66 -9.71
N ASP A 48 -19.26 -2.42 -10.22
CA ASP A 48 -18.17 -1.47 -9.94
C ASP A 48 -18.14 -1.08 -8.45
N LYS A 49 -19.31 -0.88 -7.82
CA LYS A 49 -19.44 -0.63 -6.37
C LYS A 49 -18.94 -1.80 -5.55
N ALA A 50 -19.39 -3.01 -5.87
CA ALA A 50 -18.96 -4.25 -5.23
C ALA A 50 -17.45 -4.48 -5.40
N PHE A 51 -16.85 -3.94 -6.46
CA PHE A 51 -15.43 -4.04 -6.76
C PHE A 51 -14.58 -2.98 -6.03
N LEU A 52 -14.85 -1.69 -6.24
CA LEU A 52 -13.96 -0.60 -5.84
C LEU A 52 -14.12 -0.21 -4.36
N ILE A 53 -15.33 -0.26 -3.81
CA ILE A 53 -15.58 0.16 -2.42
C ILE A 53 -14.79 -0.72 -1.42
N PRO A 54 -14.83 -2.07 -1.50
CA PRO A 54 -14.02 -2.91 -0.63
C PRO A 54 -12.52 -2.68 -0.80
N MET A 55 -12.06 -2.41 -2.04
CA MET A 55 -10.66 -2.08 -2.31
C MET A 55 -10.25 -0.79 -1.60
N PHE A 56 -11.06 0.26 -1.66
CA PHE A 56 -10.80 1.51 -0.95
C PHE A 56 -10.81 1.34 0.57
N HIS A 57 -11.73 0.55 1.12
CA HIS A 57 -11.73 0.22 2.55
C HIS A 57 -10.45 -0.50 3.00
N LYS A 58 -9.97 -1.46 2.21
CA LYS A 58 -8.72 -2.17 2.51
C LYS A 58 -7.51 -1.22 2.45
N ALA A 59 -7.42 -0.39 1.41
CA ALA A 59 -6.35 0.60 1.27
C ALA A 59 -6.36 1.61 2.42
N ARG A 60 -7.54 2.13 2.79
CA ARG A 60 -7.77 2.99 3.96
C ARG A 60 -7.25 2.35 5.24
N LYS A 61 -7.58 1.07 5.49
CA LYS A 61 -7.14 0.34 6.69
C LYS A 61 -5.63 0.23 6.77
N ILE A 62 -4.97 -0.10 5.65
CA ILE A 62 -3.50 -0.17 5.58
C ILE A 62 -2.89 1.21 5.82
N PHE A 63 -3.41 2.25 5.19
CA PHE A 63 -2.86 3.59 5.32
C PHE A 63 -2.99 4.14 6.76
N LYS A 64 -4.10 3.84 7.43
CA LYS A 64 -4.29 4.17 8.85
C LYS A 64 -3.25 3.51 9.74
N LEU A 65 -2.95 2.22 9.49
CA LEU A 65 -1.88 1.50 10.19
C LEU A 65 -0.52 2.14 9.93
N PHE A 66 -0.24 2.46 8.66
CA PHE A 66 0.99 3.12 8.23
C PHE A 66 1.21 4.44 8.98
N LYS A 67 0.20 5.31 9.06
CA LYS A 67 0.24 6.55 9.84
C LYS A 67 0.43 6.30 11.33
N SER A 68 -0.30 5.36 11.92
CA SER A 68 -0.24 5.07 13.35
C SER A 68 1.13 4.59 13.84
N LEU A 69 1.89 3.93 12.97
CA LEU A 69 3.22 3.45 13.30
C LEU A 69 4.30 4.51 13.13
N ASN A 70 4.01 5.64 12.47
CA ASN A 70 5.01 6.65 12.12
C ASN A 70 6.25 5.98 11.49
N ILE A 71 6.01 5.34 10.35
CA ILE A 71 7.04 4.56 9.64
C ILE A 71 8.21 5.47 9.27
N THR A 72 9.42 5.05 9.61
CA THR A 72 10.65 5.74 9.22
C THR A 72 11.07 5.38 7.80
N MET A 73 11.96 6.17 7.19
CA MET A 73 12.54 5.85 5.88
C MET A 73 13.27 4.50 5.89
N PHE A 74 13.97 4.18 6.98
CA PHE A 74 14.69 2.92 7.14
C PHE A 74 13.73 1.73 7.14
N GLU A 75 12.64 1.82 7.90
CA GLU A 75 11.59 0.80 7.92
C GLU A 75 10.87 0.66 6.58
N LEU A 76 10.64 1.76 5.86
CA LEU A 76 10.12 1.73 4.50
C LEU A 76 11.05 0.95 3.56
N ALA A 77 12.36 1.18 3.66
CA ALA A 77 13.35 0.45 2.88
C ALA A 77 13.31 -1.05 3.21
N TYR A 78 13.30 -1.41 4.49
CA TYR A 78 13.16 -2.79 4.94
C TYR A 78 11.87 -3.46 4.43
N MET A 79 10.71 -2.81 4.58
CA MET A 79 9.43 -3.30 4.07
C MET A 79 9.46 -3.50 2.54
N SER A 80 10.15 -2.63 1.82
CA SER A 80 10.32 -2.74 0.37
C SER A 80 11.21 -3.91 -0.02
N GLN A 81 12.28 -4.17 0.75
CA GLN A 81 13.13 -5.35 0.55
C GLN A 81 12.34 -6.65 0.78
N ILE A 82 11.53 -6.72 1.84
CA ILE A 82 10.64 -7.88 2.06
C ILE A 82 9.70 -8.06 0.87
N ALA A 83 9.03 -7.00 0.43
CA ALA A 83 8.08 -7.08 -0.67
C ALA A 83 8.74 -7.50 -2.00
N LEU A 84 10.01 -7.15 -2.21
CA LEU A 84 10.76 -7.48 -3.43
C LEU A 84 11.28 -8.92 -3.41
N TRP A 85 11.87 -9.36 -2.30
CA TRP A 85 12.55 -10.64 -2.19
C TRP A 85 11.67 -11.78 -1.66
N SER A 86 10.41 -11.51 -1.28
CA SER A 86 9.45 -12.57 -0.93
C SER A 86 9.01 -13.36 -2.18
N CYS A 87 9.82 -14.31 -2.60
CA CYS A 87 9.62 -15.06 -3.85
C CYS A 87 9.18 -16.53 -3.66
N TYR A 88 8.90 -16.96 -2.42
CA TYR A 88 8.56 -18.35 -2.07
C TYR A 88 7.37 -18.93 -2.85
N ASP A 89 6.36 -18.11 -3.17
CA ASP A 89 5.12 -18.55 -3.82
C ASP A 89 5.13 -18.37 -5.35
N ILE A 90 6.28 -18.06 -5.96
CA ILE A 90 6.34 -17.77 -7.40
C ILE A 90 6.79 -19.01 -8.17
N PHE A 91 5.88 -19.58 -8.96
CA PHE A 91 6.16 -20.71 -9.84
C PHE A 91 7.19 -20.35 -10.92
N GLY A 92 8.13 -21.26 -11.19
CA GLY A 92 9.12 -21.11 -12.26
C GLY A 92 10.38 -20.32 -11.89
N ILE A 93 10.55 -19.91 -10.63
CA ILE A 93 11.81 -19.30 -10.17
C ILE A 93 12.89 -20.36 -9.98
N SER A 94 14.12 -20.04 -10.40
CA SER A 94 15.27 -20.94 -10.23
C SER A 94 15.65 -21.12 -8.75
N LYS A 95 16.17 -22.29 -8.39
CA LYS A 95 16.68 -22.55 -7.02
C LYS A 95 17.77 -21.55 -6.60
N THR A 96 18.61 -21.11 -7.55
CA THR A 96 19.64 -20.10 -7.30
C THR A 96 19.03 -18.76 -6.92
N THR A 97 17.98 -18.33 -7.64
CA THR A 97 17.26 -17.09 -7.32
C THR A 97 16.56 -17.17 -5.96
N GLN A 98 15.95 -18.31 -5.63
CA GLN A 98 15.37 -18.54 -4.30
C GLN A 98 16.42 -18.40 -3.20
N LYS A 99 17.59 -19.04 -3.36
CA LYS A 99 18.70 -18.92 -2.40
C LYS A 99 19.17 -17.48 -2.24
N ILE A 100 19.34 -16.73 -3.33
CA ILE A 100 19.72 -15.32 -3.27
C ILE A 100 18.66 -14.50 -2.53
N ALA A 101 17.38 -14.77 -2.78
CA ALA A 101 16.29 -14.08 -2.09
C ALA A 101 16.30 -14.36 -0.58
N GLU A 102 16.54 -15.62 -0.18
CA GLU A 102 16.70 -16.01 1.23
C GLU A 102 17.86 -15.26 1.90
N GLU A 103 19.03 -15.24 1.26
CA GLU A 103 20.20 -14.51 1.75
C GLU A 103 19.95 -13.00 1.88
N MET A 104 19.19 -12.41 0.94
CA MET A 104 18.82 -10.99 1.00
C MET A 104 17.83 -10.70 2.13
N LEU A 105 16.83 -11.56 2.34
CA LEU A 105 15.87 -11.40 3.44
C LEU A 105 16.53 -11.57 4.81
N GLU A 106 17.49 -12.49 4.93
CA GLU A 106 18.29 -12.68 6.14
C GLU A 106 19.13 -11.43 6.45
N LYS A 107 19.89 -10.93 5.47
CA LYS A 107 20.68 -9.70 5.63
C LYS A 107 19.81 -8.51 6.03
N ALA A 108 18.69 -8.30 5.34
CA ALA A 108 17.75 -7.22 5.66
C ALA A 108 17.22 -7.33 7.10
N SER A 109 16.97 -8.55 7.57
CA SER A 109 16.47 -8.78 8.93
C SER A 109 17.55 -8.53 9.99
N ASN A 110 18.80 -8.89 9.71
CA ASN A 110 19.94 -8.58 10.57
C ASN A 110 20.21 -7.07 10.65
N GLU A 111 20.17 -6.36 9.52
CA GLU A 111 20.29 -4.89 9.50
C GLU A 111 19.17 -4.22 10.29
N MET A 112 17.93 -4.72 10.18
CA MET A 112 16.79 -4.21 10.95
C MET A 112 16.97 -4.43 12.46
N HIS A 113 17.49 -5.59 12.84
CA HIS A 113 17.81 -5.92 14.23
C HIS A 113 18.86 -4.96 14.81
N GLU A 114 19.96 -4.75 14.09
CA GLU A 114 21.02 -3.82 14.49
C GLU A 114 20.51 -2.38 14.58
N TYR A 115 19.70 -1.93 13.64
CA TYR A 115 19.09 -0.59 13.66
C TYR A 115 18.27 -0.36 14.94
N PHE A 116 17.41 -1.32 15.31
CA PHE A 116 16.56 -1.17 16.49
C PHE A 116 17.31 -1.24 17.81
N LEU A 117 18.31 -2.14 17.93
CA LEU A 117 19.07 -2.28 19.16
C LEU A 117 20.09 -1.15 19.35
N ASN A 118 20.83 -0.82 18.31
CA ASN A 118 21.99 0.08 18.43
C ASN A 118 21.60 1.55 18.25
N GLN A 119 20.70 1.85 17.30
CA GLN A 119 20.36 3.24 16.97
C GLN A 119 19.16 3.74 17.78
N LEU A 120 18.06 2.97 17.80
CA LEU A 120 16.84 3.38 18.49
C LEU A 120 16.78 2.93 19.97
N ARG A 121 17.60 1.96 20.37
CA ARG A 121 17.63 1.37 21.73
C ARG A 121 16.25 0.93 22.23
N ILE A 122 15.45 0.33 21.35
CA ILE A 122 14.08 -0.14 21.68
C ILE A 122 14.12 -1.63 21.99
N PRO A 123 14.02 -2.05 23.27
CA PRO A 123 14.12 -3.47 23.64
C PRO A 123 12.91 -4.31 23.18
N TYR A 124 11.78 -3.68 22.85
CA TYR A 124 10.54 -4.35 22.41
C TYR A 124 10.24 -4.18 20.92
N TYR A 125 11.28 -4.05 20.08
CA TYR A 125 11.13 -3.80 18.65
C TYR A 125 10.44 -4.94 17.88
N ALA A 126 10.46 -6.16 18.41
CA ALA A 126 9.84 -7.33 17.77
C ALA A 126 8.34 -7.12 17.51
N THR A 127 7.61 -6.48 18.43
CA THR A 127 6.19 -6.13 18.23
C THR A 127 6.02 -5.14 17.08
N ARG A 128 6.92 -4.16 16.98
CA ARG A 128 6.92 -3.17 15.90
C ARG A 128 7.23 -3.85 14.56
N GLN A 129 8.26 -4.68 14.50
CA GLN A 129 8.63 -5.46 13.32
C GLN A 129 7.47 -6.36 12.85
N ALA A 130 6.77 -7.03 13.77
CA ALA A 130 5.58 -7.81 13.43
C ALA A 130 4.47 -6.96 12.80
N HIS A 131 4.28 -5.71 13.23
CA HIS A 131 3.35 -4.78 12.59
C HIS A 131 3.80 -4.37 11.18
N LEU A 132 5.10 -4.15 10.96
CA LEU A 132 5.65 -3.88 9.63
C LEU A 132 5.38 -5.06 8.67
N PHE A 133 5.65 -6.29 9.12
CA PHE A 133 5.35 -7.51 8.36
C PHE A 133 3.86 -7.64 8.03
N LYS A 134 2.97 -7.39 8.99
CA LYS A 134 1.52 -7.40 8.75
C LYS A 134 1.12 -6.43 7.64
N ILE A 135 1.70 -5.23 7.60
CA ILE A 135 1.43 -4.28 6.52
C ILE A 135 1.87 -4.84 5.16
N VAL A 136 3.08 -5.39 5.08
CA VAL A 136 3.60 -5.98 3.83
C VAL A 136 2.70 -7.13 3.35
N GLN A 137 2.32 -8.04 4.25
CA GLN A 137 1.40 -9.15 3.95
C GLN A 137 0.03 -8.66 3.48
N TYR A 138 -0.54 -7.65 4.14
CA TYR A 138 -1.81 -7.07 3.69
C TYR A 138 -1.71 -6.45 2.30
N ILE A 139 -0.58 -5.83 1.98
CA ILE A 139 -0.35 -5.29 0.64
C ILE A 139 -0.25 -6.41 -0.40
N ASP A 140 0.50 -7.48 -0.12
CA ASP A 140 0.63 -8.63 -1.02
C ASP A 140 -0.72 -9.30 -1.30
N ILE A 141 -1.50 -9.58 -0.26
CA ILE A 141 -2.87 -10.12 -0.39
C ILE A 141 -3.72 -9.19 -1.25
N ASN A 142 -3.65 -7.87 -1.03
CA ASN A 142 -4.41 -6.91 -1.84
C ASN A 142 -3.94 -6.86 -3.30
N VAL A 143 -2.64 -6.99 -3.57
CA VAL A 143 -2.11 -7.09 -4.93
C VAL A 143 -2.63 -8.34 -5.62
N LYS A 144 -2.57 -9.50 -4.95
CA LYS A 144 -3.08 -10.78 -5.46
C LYS A 144 -4.59 -10.72 -5.74
N SER A 145 -5.39 -10.22 -4.79
CA SER A 145 -6.83 -10.03 -4.99
C SER A 145 -7.13 -9.10 -6.17
N ARG A 146 -6.41 -7.97 -6.29
CA ARG A 146 -6.60 -7.05 -7.42
C ARG A 146 -6.29 -7.72 -8.76
N LYS A 147 -5.24 -8.53 -8.86
CA LYS A 147 -4.92 -9.27 -10.09
C LYS A 147 -6.07 -10.20 -10.51
N GLN A 148 -6.59 -11.00 -9.58
CA GLN A 148 -7.75 -11.86 -9.84
C GLN A 148 -8.98 -11.06 -10.28
N MET A 149 -9.19 -9.90 -9.67
CA MET A 149 -10.32 -9.03 -10.00
C MET A 149 -10.17 -8.35 -11.36
N PHE A 150 -8.97 -7.91 -11.77
CA PHE A 150 -8.74 -7.37 -13.12
C PHE A 150 -8.98 -8.45 -14.19
N LEU A 151 -8.56 -9.69 -13.95
CA LEU A 151 -8.87 -10.81 -14.83
C LEU A 151 -10.38 -11.04 -14.95
N ALA A 152 -11.12 -10.96 -13.84
CA ALA A 152 -12.59 -11.06 -13.87
C ALA A 152 -13.22 -9.88 -14.64
N LYS A 153 -12.69 -8.65 -14.48
CA LYS A 153 -13.12 -7.48 -15.25
C LYS A 153 -12.97 -7.75 -16.75
N ASP A 154 -11.83 -8.29 -17.18
CA ASP A 154 -11.56 -8.55 -18.60
C ASP A 154 -12.48 -9.64 -19.18
N ILE A 155 -12.79 -10.69 -18.39
CA ILE A 155 -13.66 -11.80 -18.80
C ILE A 155 -15.13 -11.36 -18.88
N PHE A 156 -15.63 -10.67 -17.85
CA PHE A 156 -17.04 -10.32 -17.71
C PHE A 156 -17.39 -8.93 -18.22
N ASN A 157 -16.38 -8.17 -18.63
CA ASN A 157 -16.53 -6.92 -19.37
C ASN A 157 -17.31 -5.81 -18.61
N PHE A 158 -17.19 -5.79 -17.28
CA PHE A 158 -17.69 -4.71 -16.43
C PHE A 158 -16.70 -3.52 -16.38
N GLY A 159 -17.19 -2.30 -16.14
CA GLY A 159 -16.34 -1.10 -16.06
C GLY A 159 -15.93 -0.47 -17.41
N LYS A 160 -16.64 -0.77 -18.51
CA LYS A 160 -16.46 -0.13 -19.84
C LYS A 160 -16.87 1.36 -19.88
N ASN A 161 -17.75 1.79 -18.97
CA ASN A 161 -18.19 3.19 -18.87
C ASN A 161 -17.33 4.02 -17.89
N ALA A 162 -16.34 3.40 -17.23
CA ALA A 162 -15.34 4.10 -16.43
C ALA A 162 -14.16 4.60 -17.29
N ASN A 163 -14.35 4.69 -18.62
CA ASN A 163 -13.40 5.22 -19.58
C ASN A 163 -13.40 6.75 -19.65
N ASP A 164 -14.31 7.43 -18.94
CA ASP A 164 -14.05 8.82 -18.54
C ASP A 164 -13.06 8.79 -17.36
N GLU A 165 -11.80 8.45 -17.65
CA GLU A 165 -10.69 8.67 -16.71
C GLU A 165 -10.76 10.12 -16.20
N ASP A 166 -11.18 11.07 -17.02
CA ASP A 166 -11.42 12.47 -16.61
C ASP A 166 -12.47 12.66 -15.51
N TYR A 167 -13.52 11.83 -15.41
CA TYR A 167 -14.61 12.05 -14.45
C TYR A 167 -14.21 11.71 -13.01
N PHE A 168 -13.49 10.59 -12.84
CA PHE A 168 -13.03 10.15 -11.52
C PHE A 168 -11.76 10.92 -11.08
N PHE A 169 -10.88 11.26 -12.03
CA PHE A 169 -9.66 12.01 -11.74
C PHE A 169 -9.95 13.48 -11.40
N ASN A 170 -10.78 14.20 -12.15
CA ASN A 170 -10.98 15.65 -11.89
C ASN A 170 -11.77 15.96 -10.61
N ARG A 171 -12.60 15.03 -10.09
CA ARG A 171 -13.44 15.27 -8.91
C ARG A 171 -12.73 15.02 -7.56
N TYR A 172 -11.80 14.07 -7.50
CA TYR A 172 -11.15 13.67 -6.24
C TYR A 172 -9.70 14.11 -6.10
N TYR A 173 -9.03 14.39 -7.22
CA TYR A 173 -7.66 14.86 -7.18
C TYR A 173 -7.67 16.36 -6.93
N LYS A 174 -7.62 16.72 -5.64
CA LYS A 174 -7.46 18.11 -5.22
C LYS A 174 -5.98 18.47 -5.32
N TYR A 175 -5.67 19.63 -5.90
CA TYR A 175 -4.29 20.10 -5.98
C TYR A 175 -3.69 20.23 -4.58
N ILE A 176 -2.46 19.75 -4.41
CA ILE A 176 -1.64 20.13 -3.27
C ILE A 176 -1.21 21.57 -3.54
N LYS A 177 -1.90 22.55 -2.93
CA LYS A 177 -1.38 23.92 -2.89
C LYS A 177 -0.10 23.88 -2.07
N ASN A 178 1.04 24.01 -2.75
CA ASN A 178 2.31 24.29 -2.09
C ASN A 178 2.13 25.62 -1.34
N GLY A 179 2.12 25.55 -0.01
CA GLY A 179 2.35 26.71 0.85
C GLY A 179 3.82 27.06 0.84
#